data_AF-A0A522YQX0-F1
#
_entry.id   AF-A0A522YQX0-F1
#
_cell.length_a   1.000
_cell.length_b   1.000
_cell.length_c   1.000
_cell.angle_alpha   90.00
_cell.angle_beta   90.00
_cell.angle_gamma   90.00
#
_symmetry.space_group_name_H-M   'P 1'
#
loop_
_entity.id
_entity.type
_entity.pdbx_description
1 polymer ?
#
loop_
_entity_poly.entity_id
_entity_poly.type
_entity_poly.pdbx_seq_one_letter_code
_entity_poly.pdbx_strand_id
1 'polypeptide(L)'
;ALPISTEEARDEALNQAAAGEEKLAQSPAPNPALASRVAEDYLRGAEPAGAERVLTPLIEQGVGGAQPVRLRGTARYQQGDWSGAYEDAQRALEANPEDRYAQDLAGAARMMLSRLGLKAPRLKAPERPEDDAGAGPPAGEGSGASWTEEPPGPGDLGRWMTDIKRKVRIGDRQGALMDLTRLLGRDPRHLRALAQRAALLNRGPKPDPEAALLDADRALKLAPDDPEALRERAFALVQLGQAAEALPLLEKAIRLEPGSALGYLYRAKAYEALGRREEALADYQRAAALDPALRSFYEEALAGPPKAAPRAWPRPTAAQARGALFLLGVPLFLWGLWQAVRFVGRVTTRPSREPEPAAAPAAETLSPGTVLAGVYRVGGVLGRGGMGVVYEAEDLGLERRVALKQLRTPDGTPDDAARFLREARLVAKLSHPRIVQIHALVEEGGRHYMVFERVAGRTLAEELAESGRLGSAEVRAVVRDVCEALTAAHTSRVIHRDLKPGNVMRGLDGRCKVMDFGIARQASGGDHTLTEAWGTPPYMAPEQEQGRVGVESDLYALGCMSLELLTGARPFSGTADKLALRFRRPSEAGLPAPLDAFMEKALDPRPERRYRSAEDFRAAFEGSLS
;
A
#
# COMPACT_ATOMS: atom_id res chain seq x y z
N ALA A 1 -2.10 -26.84 -15.96
CA ALA A 1 -1.36 -27.03 -17.23
C ALA A 1 -1.27 -25.68 -17.95
N LEU A 2 -0.13 -25.35 -18.57
CA LEU A 2 0.07 -24.10 -19.32
C LEU A 2 -0.72 -24.14 -20.65
N PRO A 3 -1.40 -23.08 -21.10
CA PRO A 3 -1.86 -23.03 -22.49
C PRO A 3 -0.65 -22.97 -23.42
N ILE A 4 -0.64 -23.82 -24.46
CA ILE A 4 0.48 -23.89 -25.41
C ILE A 4 0.35 -22.75 -26.43
N SER A 5 1.49 -22.23 -26.90
CA SER A 5 1.59 -21.02 -27.72
C SER A 5 1.35 -21.22 -29.22
N THR A 6 1.01 -22.42 -29.68
CA THR A 6 0.74 -22.73 -31.09
C THR A 6 -0.57 -23.51 -31.22
N GLU A 7 -1.33 -23.23 -32.27
CA GLU A 7 -2.59 -23.93 -32.60
C GLU A 7 -2.34 -25.44 -32.75
N GLU A 8 -1.24 -25.82 -33.39
CA GLU A 8 -0.79 -27.22 -33.53
C GLU A 8 -0.64 -27.94 -32.19
N ALA A 9 -0.12 -27.25 -31.17
CA ALA A 9 0.15 -27.89 -29.89
C ALA A 9 -1.10 -27.88 -28.99
N ARG A 10 -2.01 -26.92 -29.17
CA ARG A 10 -3.36 -26.98 -28.61
C ARG A 10 -4.11 -28.19 -29.18
N ASP A 11 -4.06 -28.39 -30.48
CA ASP A 11 -4.70 -29.52 -31.16
C ASP A 11 -4.05 -30.84 -30.74
N GLU A 12 -2.72 -30.88 -30.61
CA GLU A 12 -2.01 -32.04 -30.06
C GLU A 12 -2.47 -32.37 -28.64
N ALA A 13 -2.60 -31.38 -27.76
CA ALA A 13 -3.10 -31.58 -26.40
C ALA A 13 -4.55 -32.09 -26.37
N LEU A 14 -5.42 -31.57 -27.24
CA LEU A 14 -6.81 -32.04 -27.36
C LEU A 14 -6.88 -33.46 -27.94
N ASN A 15 -6.02 -33.80 -28.90
CA ASN A 15 -5.91 -35.15 -29.45
C ASN A 15 -5.40 -36.14 -28.39
N GLN A 16 -4.41 -35.75 -27.58
CA GLN A 16 -3.92 -36.53 -26.45
C GLN A 16 -5.00 -36.74 -25.39
N ALA A 17 -5.77 -35.70 -25.07
CA ALA A 17 -6.90 -35.77 -24.15
C ALA A 17 -7.99 -36.74 -24.63
N ALA A 18 -8.39 -36.65 -25.91
CA ALA A 18 -9.39 -37.54 -26.51
C ALA A 18 -8.95 -39.01 -26.51
N ALA A 19 -7.69 -39.28 -26.91
CA ALA A 19 -7.14 -40.64 -26.87
C ALA A 19 -7.03 -41.19 -25.44
N GLY A 20 -6.77 -40.32 -24.45
CA GLY A 20 -6.75 -40.69 -23.05
C GLY A 20 -8.15 -40.93 -22.47
N GLU A 21 -9.17 -40.17 -22.89
CA GLU A 21 -10.57 -40.37 -22.50
C GLU A 21 -11.10 -41.72 -23.04
N GLU A 22 -10.74 -42.12 -24.25
CA GLU A 22 -11.07 -43.44 -24.79
C GLU A 22 -10.44 -44.58 -23.96
N LYS A 23 -9.17 -44.42 -23.54
CA LYS A 23 -8.50 -45.37 -22.64
C LYS A 23 -9.13 -45.41 -21.25
N LEU A 24 -9.64 -44.28 -20.75
CA LEU A 24 -10.41 -44.25 -19.49
C LEU A 24 -11.71 -45.03 -19.62
N ALA A 25 -12.43 -44.87 -20.74
CA ALA A 25 -13.67 -45.59 -21.00
C ALA A 25 -13.48 -47.12 -21.11
N GLN A 26 -12.31 -47.56 -21.58
CA GLN A 26 -11.95 -48.98 -21.66
C GLN A 26 -11.33 -49.53 -20.36
N SER A 27 -11.10 -48.69 -19.35
CA SER A 27 -10.46 -49.11 -18.10
C SER A 27 -11.45 -49.87 -17.20
N PRO A 28 -11.11 -51.07 -16.71
CA PRO A 28 -12.02 -51.87 -15.89
C PRO A 28 -12.22 -51.33 -14.47
N ALA A 29 -11.42 -50.34 -14.04
CA ALA A 29 -11.49 -49.72 -12.72
C ALA A 29 -11.15 -48.22 -12.78
N PRO A 30 -11.60 -47.41 -11.81
CA PRO A 30 -11.27 -45.99 -11.72
C PRO A 30 -9.76 -45.74 -11.70
N ASN A 31 -9.25 -44.95 -12.65
CA ASN A 31 -7.83 -44.65 -12.78
C ASN A 31 -7.56 -43.13 -12.57
N PRO A 32 -7.35 -42.69 -11.31
CA PRO A 32 -7.21 -41.27 -11.00
C PRO A 32 -5.95 -40.63 -11.59
N ALA A 33 -4.89 -41.41 -11.79
CA ALA A 33 -3.66 -40.93 -12.41
C ALA A 33 -3.86 -40.66 -13.91
N LEU A 34 -4.53 -41.57 -14.63
CA LEU A 34 -4.84 -41.37 -16.04
C LEU A 34 -5.83 -40.23 -16.24
N ALA A 35 -6.88 -40.15 -15.42
CA ALA A 35 -7.85 -39.07 -15.48
C ALA A 35 -7.26 -37.70 -15.15
N SER A 36 -6.35 -37.61 -14.18
CA SER A 36 -5.64 -36.36 -13.90
C SER A 36 -4.79 -35.91 -15.09
N ARG A 37 -4.12 -36.84 -15.79
CA ARG A 37 -3.36 -36.53 -17.02
C ARG A 37 -4.28 -36.06 -18.16
N VAL A 38 -5.39 -36.75 -18.39
CA VAL A 38 -6.38 -36.36 -19.40
C VAL A 38 -6.95 -34.97 -19.11
N ALA A 39 -7.27 -34.68 -17.84
CA ALA A 39 -7.73 -33.35 -17.44
C ALA A 39 -6.65 -32.28 -17.60
N GLU A 40 -5.37 -32.59 -17.34
CA GLU A 40 -4.27 -31.68 -17.61
C GLU A 40 -4.10 -31.38 -19.10
N ASP A 41 -4.31 -32.37 -19.97
CA ASP A 41 -4.26 -32.21 -21.42
C ASP A 41 -5.45 -31.36 -21.92
N TYR A 42 -6.67 -31.56 -21.39
CA TYR A 42 -7.82 -30.69 -21.65
C TYR A 42 -7.59 -29.23 -21.22
N LEU A 43 -7.05 -29.01 -20.00
CA LEU A 43 -6.67 -27.67 -19.53
C LEU A 43 -5.56 -27.05 -20.37
N ARG A 44 -4.64 -27.86 -20.91
CA ARG A 44 -3.56 -27.42 -21.81
C ARG A 44 -4.12 -26.99 -23.18
N GLY A 45 -5.14 -27.70 -23.65
CA GLY A 45 -5.91 -27.41 -24.87
C GLY A 45 -6.92 -26.26 -24.74
N ALA A 46 -6.97 -25.61 -23.57
CA ALA A 46 -7.95 -24.56 -23.25
C ALA A 46 -9.41 -25.02 -23.40
N GLU A 47 -9.69 -26.28 -23.05
CA GLU A 47 -11.03 -26.87 -23.02
C GLU A 47 -11.33 -27.33 -21.59
N PRO A 48 -11.66 -26.40 -20.67
CA PRO A 48 -11.84 -26.74 -19.26
C PRO A 48 -13.07 -27.61 -18.99
N ALA A 49 -14.08 -27.61 -19.86
CA ALA A 49 -15.30 -28.41 -19.67
C ALA A 49 -15.01 -29.93 -19.77
N GLY A 50 -14.12 -30.37 -20.67
CA GLY A 50 -13.67 -31.77 -20.73
C GLY A 50 -12.85 -32.18 -19.51
N ALA A 51 -12.03 -31.28 -18.96
CA ALA A 51 -11.31 -31.53 -17.72
C ALA A 51 -12.28 -31.75 -16.54
N GLU A 52 -13.32 -30.94 -16.42
CA GLU A 52 -14.37 -31.13 -15.41
C GLU A 52 -15.17 -32.42 -15.64
N ARG A 53 -15.53 -32.72 -16.89
CA ARG A 53 -16.28 -33.93 -17.27
C ARG A 53 -15.55 -35.20 -16.84
N VAL A 54 -14.26 -35.29 -17.10
CA VAL A 54 -13.45 -36.49 -16.80
C VAL A 54 -13.20 -36.66 -15.30
N LEU A 55 -13.08 -35.56 -14.54
CA LEU A 55 -12.76 -35.61 -13.11
C LEU A 55 -13.99 -35.79 -12.21
N THR A 56 -15.17 -35.35 -12.64
CA THR A 56 -16.37 -35.35 -11.79
C THR A 56 -16.76 -36.75 -11.29
N PRO A 57 -16.86 -37.80 -12.13
CA PRO A 57 -17.22 -39.14 -11.68
C PRO A 57 -16.22 -39.71 -10.65
N LEU A 58 -14.94 -39.40 -10.79
CA LEU A 58 -13.90 -39.86 -9.85
C LEU A 58 -14.02 -39.19 -8.48
N ILE A 59 -14.26 -37.88 -8.47
CA ILE A 59 -14.41 -37.12 -7.24
C ILE A 59 -15.69 -37.54 -6.51
N GLU A 60 -16.78 -37.80 -7.23
CA GLU A 60 -18.04 -38.31 -6.66
C GLU A 60 -17.90 -39.72 -6.06
N GLN A 61 -17.03 -40.55 -6.64
CA GLN A 61 -16.68 -41.87 -6.09
C GLN A 61 -15.66 -41.79 -4.94
N GLY A 62 -15.12 -40.61 -4.63
CA GLY A 62 -14.12 -40.42 -3.57
C GLY A 62 -12.73 -40.94 -3.93
N VAL A 63 -12.40 -41.07 -5.22
CA VAL A 63 -11.17 -41.70 -5.69
C VAL A 63 -10.14 -40.66 -6.16
N GLY A 64 -8.91 -40.72 -5.65
CA GLY A 64 -7.75 -40.00 -6.20
C GLY A 64 -7.19 -38.83 -5.38
N GLY A 65 -7.69 -38.56 -4.18
CA GLY A 65 -7.10 -37.58 -3.25
C GLY A 65 -7.21 -36.12 -3.72
N ALA A 66 -6.30 -35.26 -3.27
CA ALA A 66 -6.38 -33.81 -3.49
C ALA A 66 -6.18 -33.36 -4.95
N GLN A 67 -5.41 -34.11 -5.75
CA GLN A 67 -5.00 -33.69 -7.09
C GLN A 67 -6.18 -33.61 -8.10
N PRO A 68 -7.05 -34.63 -8.26
CA PRO A 68 -8.21 -34.53 -9.13
C PRO A 68 -9.16 -33.39 -8.73
N VAL A 69 -9.38 -33.22 -7.43
CA VAL A 69 -10.24 -32.15 -6.89
C VAL A 69 -9.68 -30.77 -7.25
N ARG A 70 -8.37 -30.58 -7.08
CA ARG A 70 -7.68 -29.34 -7.45
C ARG A 70 -7.75 -29.05 -8.97
N LEU A 71 -7.59 -30.08 -9.81
CA LEU A 71 -7.68 -29.93 -11.26
C LEU A 71 -9.11 -29.57 -11.70
N ARG A 72 -10.15 -30.16 -11.09
CA ARG A 72 -11.55 -29.77 -11.34
C ARG A 72 -11.83 -28.34 -10.90
N GLY A 73 -11.33 -27.94 -9.72
CA GLY A 73 -11.45 -26.55 -9.27
C GLY A 73 -10.77 -25.56 -10.22
N THR A 74 -9.64 -25.94 -10.82
CA THR A 74 -8.97 -25.13 -11.85
C THR A 74 -9.82 -25.00 -13.12
N ALA A 75 -10.44 -26.10 -13.55
CA ALA A 75 -11.35 -26.11 -14.69
C ALA A 75 -12.58 -25.21 -14.46
N ARG A 76 -13.21 -25.30 -13.29
CA ARG A 76 -14.35 -24.46 -12.90
C ARG A 76 -13.98 -22.98 -12.85
N TYR A 77 -12.80 -22.66 -12.34
CA TYR A 77 -12.27 -21.31 -12.37
C TYR A 77 -12.14 -20.81 -13.82
N GLN A 78 -11.56 -21.58 -14.74
CA GLN A 78 -11.46 -21.16 -16.14
C GLN A 78 -12.83 -20.99 -16.84
N GLN A 79 -13.86 -21.71 -16.40
CA GLN A 79 -15.22 -21.61 -16.90
C GLN A 79 -16.04 -20.47 -16.27
N GLY A 80 -15.51 -19.81 -15.23
CA GLY A 80 -16.22 -18.76 -14.50
C GLY A 80 -17.11 -19.23 -13.36
N ASP A 81 -17.09 -20.53 -13.03
CA ASP A 81 -17.71 -21.06 -11.81
C ASP A 81 -16.78 -20.85 -10.60
N TRP A 82 -16.74 -19.62 -10.11
CA TRP A 82 -15.90 -19.24 -8.98
C TRP A 82 -16.34 -19.88 -7.66
N SER A 83 -17.63 -20.20 -7.52
CA SER A 83 -18.16 -20.84 -6.31
C SER A 83 -17.71 -22.29 -6.25
N GLY A 84 -17.93 -23.06 -7.33
CA GLY A 84 -17.49 -24.45 -7.40
C GLY A 84 -15.96 -24.57 -7.39
N ALA A 85 -15.24 -23.62 -7.99
CA ALA A 85 -13.77 -23.56 -7.88
C ALA A 85 -13.30 -23.35 -6.43
N TYR A 86 -13.96 -22.48 -5.67
CA TYR A 86 -13.64 -22.25 -4.26
C TYR A 86 -13.92 -23.49 -3.41
N GLU A 87 -15.05 -24.18 -3.62
CA GLU A 87 -15.38 -25.40 -2.90
C GLU A 87 -14.39 -26.53 -3.17
N ASP A 88 -14.01 -26.74 -4.44
CA ASP A 88 -13.02 -27.75 -4.80
C ASP A 88 -11.63 -27.40 -4.24
N ALA A 89 -11.26 -26.13 -4.21
CA ALA A 89 -10.01 -25.70 -3.58
C ALA A 89 -10.01 -25.98 -2.07
N GLN A 90 -11.12 -25.75 -1.36
CA GLN A 90 -11.23 -26.08 0.07
C GLN A 90 -11.19 -27.59 0.32
N ARG A 91 -11.90 -28.40 -0.48
CA ARG A 91 -11.84 -29.87 -0.38
C ARG A 91 -10.43 -30.42 -0.65
N ALA A 92 -9.70 -29.82 -1.58
CA ALA A 92 -8.30 -30.19 -1.82
C ALA A 92 -7.41 -29.85 -0.61
N LEU A 93 -7.67 -28.73 0.09
CA LEU A 93 -6.96 -28.34 1.31
C LEU A 93 -7.35 -29.19 2.53
N GLU A 94 -8.58 -29.70 2.60
CA GLU A 94 -8.97 -30.68 3.61
C GLU A 94 -8.16 -31.99 3.45
N ALA A 95 -7.94 -32.42 2.20
CA ALA A 95 -7.13 -33.60 1.90
C ALA A 95 -5.62 -33.35 2.02
N ASN A 96 -5.15 -32.12 1.75
CA ASN A 96 -3.76 -31.71 1.90
C ASN A 96 -3.64 -30.22 2.26
N PRO A 97 -3.51 -29.87 3.56
CA PRO A 97 -3.44 -28.48 4.00
C PRO A 97 -2.25 -27.68 3.46
N GLU A 98 -1.18 -28.37 3.06
CA GLU A 98 0.05 -27.76 2.51
C GLU A 98 0.02 -27.60 0.99
N ASP A 99 -1.07 -27.98 0.30
CA ASP A 99 -1.20 -27.81 -1.15
C ASP A 99 -1.29 -26.33 -1.54
N ARG A 100 -0.13 -25.73 -1.82
CA ARG A 100 0.00 -24.32 -2.24
C ARG A 100 -0.86 -23.98 -3.44
N TYR A 101 -1.04 -24.90 -4.40
CA TYR A 101 -1.86 -24.64 -5.58
C TYR A 101 -3.35 -24.57 -5.21
N ALA A 102 -3.80 -25.35 -4.24
CA ALA A 102 -5.16 -25.27 -3.71
C ALA A 102 -5.37 -23.99 -2.87
N GLN A 103 -4.35 -23.54 -2.13
CA GLN A 103 -4.38 -22.25 -1.41
C GLN A 103 -4.53 -21.07 -2.38
N ASP A 104 -3.71 -21.05 -3.45
CA ASP A 104 -3.76 -20.02 -4.49
C ASP A 104 -5.10 -19.99 -5.22
N LEU A 105 -5.63 -21.17 -5.58
CA LEU A 105 -6.93 -21.32 -6.24
C LEU A 105 -8.08 -20.82 -5.33
N ALA A 106 -8.05 -21.16 -4.04
CA ALA A 106 -9.04 -20.68 -3.07
C ALA A 106 -9.00 -19.14 -2.93
N GLY A 107 -7.80 -18.56 -2.89
CA GLY A 107 -7.61 -17.10 -2.87
C GLY A 107 -8.16 -16.43 -4.12
N ALA A 108 -7.82 -16.96 -5.30
CA ALA A 108 -8.27 -16.43 -6.59
C ALA A 108 -9.80 -16.51 -6.73
N ALA A 109 -10.40 -17.66 -6.40
CA ALA A 109 -11.84 -17.86 -6.46
C ALA A 109 -12.60 -16.95 -5.48
N ARG A 110 -12.10 -16.81 -4.24
CA ARG A 110 -12.67 -15.89 -3.23
C ARG A 110 -12.62 -14.43 -3.67
N MET A 111 -11.53 -14.01 -4.30
CA MET A 111 -11.39 -12.66 -4.84
C MET A 111 -12.44 -12.40 -5.93
N MET A 112 -12.66 -13.36 -6.84
CA MET A 112 -13.66 -13.22 -7.90
C MET A 112 -15.10 -13.18 -7.35
N LEU A 113 -15.42 -14.02 -6.36
CA LEU A 113 -16.70 -13.97 -5.65
C LEU A 113 -16.92 -12.61 -4.97
N SER A 114 -15.90 -12.08 -4.29
CA SER A 114 -15.96 -10.76 -3.64
C SER A 114 -16.18 -9.63 -4.63
N ARG A 115 -15.59 -9.68 -5.83
CA ARG A 115 -15.80 -8.67 -6.89
C ARG A 115 -17.22 -8.66 -7.43
N LEU A 116 -17.89 -9.81 -7.42
CA LEU A 116 -19.29 -9.97 -7.81
C LEU A 116 -20.27 -9.69 -6.68
N GLY A 117 -19.79 -9.28 -5.49
CA GLY A 117 -20.61 -9.08 -4.30
C GLY A 117 -21.17 -10.38 -3.70
N LEU A 118 -20.65 -11.54 -4.12
CA LEU A 118 -21.07 -12.86 -3.66
C LEU A 118 -20.18 -13.31 -2.49
N LYS A 119 -20.79 -13.89 -1.45
CA LYS A 119 -20.05 -14.45 -0.31
C LYS A 119 -19.55 -15.85 -0.64
N ALA A 120 -18.32 -16.14 -0.25
CA ALA A 120 -17.77 -17.49 -0.36
C ALA A 120 -18.60 -18.48 0.49
N PRO A 121 -18.89 -19.69 -0.02
CA PRO A 121 -19.58 -20.74 0.73
C PRO A 121 -18.89 -21.01 2.07
N ARG A 122 -19.67 -21.11 3.15
CA ARG A 122 -19.17 -21.53 4.47
C ARG A 122 -19.08 -23.04 4.51
N LEU A 123 -17.87 -23.59 4.42
CA LEU A 123 -17.60 -25.01 4.65
C LEU A 123 -17.17 -25.22 6.11
N LYS A 124 -17.58 -26.35 6.72
CA LYS A 124 -17.26 -26.68 8.12
C LYS A 124 -15.73 -26.86 8.24
N ALA A 125 -15.11 -26.12 9.16
CA ALA A 125 -13.70 -26.33 9.48
C ALA A 125 -13.49 -27.73 10.07
N PRO A 126 -12.37 -28.43 9.74
CA PRO A 126 -12.05 -29.71 10.36
C PRO A 126 -11.73 -29.53 11.85
N GLU A 127 -12.33 -30.37 12.69
CA GLU A 127 -11.99 -30.52 14.10
C GLU A 127 -10.53 -31.01 14.19
N ARG A 128 -9.66 -30.25 14.86
CA ARG A 128 -8.31 -30.72 15.16
C ARG A 128 -8.38 -31.83 16.21
N PRO A 129 -7.60 -32.92 16.06
CA PRO A 129 -7.41 -33.87 17.15
C PRO A 129 -6.76 -33.17 18.34
N GLU A 130 -7.23 -33.50 19.53
CA GLU A 130 -6.62 -33.08 20.79
C GLU A 130 -5.21 -33.69 20.88
N ASP A 131 -4.17 -32.85 20.86
CA ASP A 131 -2.80 -33.31 21.11
C ASP A 131 -2.58 -33.50 22.60
N ASP A 132 -2.44 -34.79 22.94
CA ASP A 132 -2.01 -35.32 24.21
C ASP A 132 -0.57 -34.89 24.55
N ALA A 133 -0.28 -34.86 25.84
CA ALA A 133 0.93 -34.29 26.40
C ALA A 133 2.22 -35.04 25.98
N GLY A 134 3.29 -34.26 25.77
CA GLY A 134 4.65 -34.67 26.11
C GLY A 134 5.57 -35.08 24.96
N ALA A 135 6.68 -34.34 24.88
CA ALA A 135 7.99 -34.66 24.30
C ALA A 135 8.40 -33.71 23.17
N GLY A 136 9.22 -32.71 23.51
CA GLY A 136 9.97 -31.96 22.50
C GLY A 136 11.00 -32.87 21.81
N PRO A 137 11.24 -32.69 20.50
CA PRO A 137 12.30 -33.44 19.83
C PRO A 137 13.69 -32.88 20.23
N PRO A 138 14.72 -33.73 20.25
CA PRO A 138 16.02 -33.38 20.81
C PRO A 138 16.83 -32.47 19.89
N ALA A 139 17.71 -31.68 20.51
CA ALA A 139 18.77 -30.95 19.85
C ALA A 139 19.70 -31.93 19.10
N GLY A 140 19.88 -31.71 17.81
CA GLY A 140 20.81 -32.43 16.96
C GLY A 140 21.44 -31.47 15.95
N GLU A 141 22.76 -31.39 15.99
CA GLU A 141 23.64 -30.53 15.21
C GLU A 141 23.47 -30.72 13.69
N GLY A 142 23.54 -29.63 12.94
CA GLY A 142 23.50 -29.64 11.48
C GLY A 142 23.97 -28.32 10.87
N SER A 143 25.28 -28.24 10.63
CA SER A 143 26.02 -27.33 9.74
C SER A 143 25.47 -25.91 9.50
N GLY A 144 26.20 -24.94 10.06
CA GLY A 144 26.18 -23.56 9.57
C GLY A 144 26.58 -23.50 8.10
N ALA A 145 25.61 -23.22 7.23
CA ALA A 145 25.84 -22.73 5.88
C ALA A 145 25.79 -21.20 5.90
N SER A 146 26.98 -20.60 5.88
CA SER A 146 27.21 -19.20 5.56
C SER A 146 26.73 -18.91 4.14
N TRP A 147 25.67 -18.12 3.98
CA TRP A 147 25.28 -17.60 2.66
C TRP A 147 26.14 -16.38 2.31
N THR A 148 27.29 -16.65 1.69
CA THR A 148 27.95 -15.70 0.79
C THR A 148 27.78 -16.25 -0.62
N GLU A 149 26.66 -15.94 -1.28
CA GLU A 149 26.53 -16.21 -2.72
C GLU A 149 27.16 -15.06 -3.50
N GLU A 150 28.12 -15.41 -4.36
CA GLU A 150 28.68 -14.54 -5.40
C GLU A 150 27.59 -14.00 -6.34
N PRO A 151 27.80 -12.84 -6.99
CA PRO A 151 26.83 -12.29 -7.93
C PRO A 151 26.60 -13.25 -9.11
N PRO A 152 25.33 -13.56 -9.43
CA PRO A 152 25.02 -14.47 -10.53
C PRO A 152 25.39 -13.86 -11.90
N GLY A 153 25.85 -14.70 -12.82
CA GLY A 153 26.33 -14.27 -14.13
C GLY A 153 25.20 -13.86 -15.10
N PRO A 154 25.53 -13.33 -16.29
CA PRO A 154 24.54 -12.90 -17.30
C PRO A 154 23.51 -13.97 -17.71
N GLY A 155 23.86 -15.25 -17.57
CA GLY A 155 22.96 -16.38 -17.85
C GLY A 155 21.79 -16.52 -16.87
N ASP A 156 21.93 -16.03 -15.64
CA ASP A 156 20.90 -16.14 -14.61
C ASP A 156 19.79 -15.09 -14.78
N LEU A 157 20.11 -13.90 -15.29
CA LEU A 157 19.13 -12.85 -15.58
C LEU A 157 18.15 -13.26 -16.70
N GLY A 158 18.62 -14.01 -17.69
CA GLY A 158 17.75 -14.57 -18.75
C GLY A 158 16.74 -15.59 -18.22
N ARG A 159 17.15 -16.42 -17.25
CA ARG A 159 16.26 -17.36 -16.56
C ARG A 159 15.20 -16.63 -15.74
N TRP A 160 15.59 -15.57 -15.04
CA TRP A 160 14.67 -14.71 -14.29
C TRP A 160 13.60 -14.09 -15.19
N MET A 161 14.00 -13.55 -16.35
CA MET A 161 13.04 -12.96 -17.28
C MET A 161 12.05 -14.01 -17.83
N THR A 162 12.50 -15.26 -18.00
CA THR A 162 11.65 -16.37 -18.42
C THR A 162 10.62 -16.73 -17.34
N ASP A 163 11.03 -16.74 -16.08
CA ASP A 163 10.13 -17.00 -14.95
C ASP A 163 9.12 -15.87 -14.74
N ILE A 164 9.55 -14.61 -14.87
CA ILE A 164 8.66 -13.44 -14.83
C ILE A 164 7.58 -13.55 -15.91
N LYS A 165 7.96 -13.90 -17.15
CA LYS A 165 6.99 -14.08 -18.25
C LYS A 165 6.00 -15.22 -17.96
N ARG A 166 6.47 -16.30 -17.34
CA ARG A 166 5.60 -17.40 -16.88
C ARG A 166 4.60 -16.87 -15.85
N LYS A 167 5.05 -16.12 -14.85
CA LYS A 167 4.21 -15.51 -13.80
C LYS A 167 3.15 -14.57 -14.36
N VAL A 168 3.52 -13.71 -15.31
CA VAL A 168 2.56 -12.84 -16.01
C VAL A 168 1.49 -13.68 -16.74
N ARG A 169 1.88 -14.76 -17.41
CA ARG A 169 0.95 -15.63 -18.15
C ARG A 169 -0.03 -16.37 -17.25
N ILE A 170 0.41 -16.83 -16.09
CA ILE A 170 -0.45 -17.54 -15.12
C ILE A 170 -1.26 -16.58 -14.24
N GLY A 171 -1.13 -15.27 -14.46
CA GLY A 171 -1.84 -14.25 -13.67
C GLY A 171 -1.20 -13.92 -12.32
N ASP A 172 -0.03 -14.50 -11.99
CA ASP A 172 0.79 -14.11 -10.84
C ASP A 172 1.49 -12.78 -11.11
N ARG A 173 0.68 -11.74 -11.12
CA ARG A 173 1.12 -10.39 -11.40
C ARG A 173 1.95 -9.80 -10.27
N GLN A 174 1.62 -10.10 -9.02
CA GLN A 174 2.36 -9.60 -7.85
C GLN A 174 3.75 -10.23 -7.77
N GLY A 175 3.87 -11.55 -7.98
CA GLY A 175 5.16 -12.22 -8.09
C GLY A 175 5.99 -11.69 -9.26
N ALA A 176 5.36 -11.49 -10.43
CA ALA A 176 6.04 -10.88 -11.58
C ALA A 176 6.59 -9.47 -11.29
N LEU A 177 5.80 -8.59 -10.64
CA LEU A 177 6.25 -7.24 -10.25
C LEU A 177 7.38 -7.27 -9.22
N MET A 178 7.33 -8.19 -8.26
CA MET A 178 8.37 -8.37 -7.25
C MET A 178 9.69 -8.83 -7.89
N ASP A 179 9.63 -9.80 -8.79
CA ASP A 179 10.84 -10.30 -9.46
C ASP A 179 11.41 -9.32 -10.48
N LEU A 180 10.56 -8.58 -11.20
CA LEU A 180 11.00 -7.44 -12.02
C LEU A 180 11.71 -6.38 -11.17
N THR A 181 11.20 -6.10 -9.96
CA THR A 181 11.82 -5.13 -9.05
C THR A 181 13.16 -5.61 -8.51
N ARG A 182 13.26 -6.89 -8.14
CA ARG A 182 14.53 -7.51 -7.75
C ARG A 182 15.54 -7.53 -8.91
N LEU A 183 15.09 -7.86 -10.12
CA LEU A 183 15.91 -7.85 -11.34
C LEU A 183 16.46 -6.44 -11.59
N LEU A 184 15.61 -5.42 -11.54
CA LEU A 184 16.02 -4.02 -11.72
C LEU A 184 16.85 -3.45 -10.56
N GLY A 185 16.76 -4.05 -9.37
CA GLY A 185 17.66 -3.76 -8.26
C GLY A 185 19.09 -4.25 -8.53
N ARG A 186 19.25 -5.30 -9.34
CA ARG A 186 20.55 -5.85 -9.73
C ARG A 186 21.07 -5.29 -11.04
N ASP A 187 20.22 -5.18 -12.05
CA ASP A 187 20.50 -4.51 -13.33
C ASP A 187 19.47 -3.39 -13.57
N PRO A 188 19.75 -2.17 -13.09
CA PRO A 188 18.88 -1.01 -13.29
C PRO A 188 18.71 -0.60 -14.77
N ARG A 189 19.52 -1.15 -15.68
CA ARG A 189 19.52 -0.85 -17.12
C ARG A 189 18.93 -1.97 -17.96
N HIS A 190 18.26 -2.95 -17.35
CA HIS A 190 17.67 -4.06 -18.07
C HIS A 190 16.40 -3.62 -18.85
N LEU A 191 16.59 -3.28 -20.14
CA LEU A 191 15.55 -2.71 -21.02
C LEU A 191 14.21 -3.46 -20.97
N ARG A 192 14.24 -4.78 -21.17
CA ARG A 192 13.03 -5.61 -21.19
C ARG A 192 12.31 -5.67 -19.83
N ALA A 193 13.04 -5.52 -18.73
CA ALA A 193 12.43 -5.55 -17.40
C ALA A 193 11.78 -4.20 -17.08
N LEU A 194 12.40 -3.09 -17.50
CA LEU A 194 11.78 -1.76 -17.42
C LEU A 194 10.48 -1.71 -18.22
N ALA A 195 10.51 -2.14 -19.49
CA ALA A 195 9.33 -2.15 -20.36
C ALA A 195 8.21 -3.05 -19.80
N GLN A 196 8.53 -4.26 -19.36
CA GLN A 196 7.54 -5.20 -18.80
C GLN A 196 7.00 -4.75 -17.44
N ARG A 197 7.81 -4.10 -16.60
CA ARG A 197 7.33 -3.55 -15.32
C ARG A 197 6.42 -2.35 -15.57
N ALA A 198 6.78 -1.45 -16.48
CA ALA A 198 5.89 -0.38 -16.93
C ALA A 198 4.57 -0.95 -17.47
N ALA A 199 4.65 -2.01 -18.28
CA ALA A 199 3.49 -2.66 -18.85
C ALA A 199 2.56 -3.26 -17.79
N LEU A 200 3.14 -3.90 -16.78
CA LEU A 200 2.35 -4.35 -15.65
C LEU A 200 1.76 -3.13 -14.94
N LEU A 201 2.56 -2.20 -14.42
CA LEU A 201 2.09 -1.04 -13.66
C LEU A 201 0.93 -0.29 -14.34
N ASN A 202 0.95 -0.16 -15.67
CA ASN A 202 -0.12 0.41 -16.47
C ASN A 202 -1.47 -0.35 -16.47
N ARG A 203 -1.46 -1.68 -16.34
CA ARG A 203 -2.62 -2.57 -16.60
C ARG A 203 -3.08 -3.35 -15.38
N GLY A 204 -2.78 -2.87 -14.18
CA GLY A 204 -3.13 -3.56 -12.94
C GLY A 204 -4.56 -3.34 -12.48
N PRO A 205 -5.04 -4.14 -11.49
CA PRO A 205 -6.26 -3.82 -10.75
C PRO A 205 -6.15 -2.47 -10.03
N LYS A 206 -4.91 -2.04 -9.74
CA LYS A 206 -4.54 -0.69 -9.33
C LYS A 206 -3.43 -0.21 -10.26
N PRO A 207 -3.76 0.49 -11.35
CA PRO A 207 -2.76 1.07 -12.22
C PRO A 207 -1.94 2.11 -11.47
N ASP A 208 -0.63 2.15 -11.74
CA ASP A 208 0.28 3.20 -11.30
C ASP A 208 0.95 3.79 -12.55
N PRO A 209 0.25 4.71 -13.25
CA PRO A 209 0.75 5.29 -14.50
C PRO A 209 1.99 6.16 -14.28
N GLU A 210 2.21 6.73 -13.08
CA GLU A 210 3.40 7.52 -12.78
C GLU A 210 4.66 6.64 -12.68
N ALA A 211 4.58 5.51 -11.98
CA ALA A 211 5.67 4.54 -11.93
C ALA A 211 5.92 3.88 -13.30
N ALA A 212 4.84 3.61 -14.06
CA ALA A 212 4.96 3.10 -15.43
C ALA A 212 5.67 4.11 -16.36
N LEU A 213 5.33 5.40 -16.24
CA LEU A 213 5.99 6.49 -16.98
C LEU A 213 7.49 6.54 -16.67
N LEU A 214 7.88 6.43 -15.40
CA LEU A 214 9.28 6.46 -14.99
C LEU A 214 10.09 5.29 -15.58
N ASP A 215 9.54 4.08 -15.54
CA ASP A 215 10.20 2.91 -16.10
C ASP A 215 10.28 2.97 -17.63
N ALA A 216 9.23 3.45 -18.29
CA ALA A 216 9.21 3.66 -19.72
C ALA A 216 10.21 4.76 -20.16
N ASP A 217 10.32 5.86 -19.41
CA ASP A 217 11.34 6.90 -19.65
C ASP A 217 12.76 6.36 -19.49
N ARG A 218 12.99 5.50 -18.49
CA ARG A 218 14.28 4.81 -18.31
C ARG A 218 14.57 3.85 -19.47
N ALA A 219 13.57 3.11 -19.95
CA ALA A 219 13.71 2.23 -21.10
C ALA A 219 14.05 3.03 -22.37
N LEU A 220 13.37 4.16 -22.61
CA LEU A 220 13.61 5.01 -23.77
C LEU A 220 14.94 5.77 -23.72
N LYS A 221 15.50 6.03 -22.54
CA LYS A 221 16.88 6.52 -22.42
C LYS A 221 17.91 5.48 -22.88
N LEU A 222 17.59 4.20 -22.77
CA LEU A 222 18.47 3.10 -23.20
C LEU A 222 18.25 2.76 -24.68
N ALA A 223 16.99 2.76 -25.11
CA ALA A 223 16.58 2.48 -26.48
C ALA A 223 15.46 3.45 -26.91
N PRO A 224 15.80 4.62 -27.50
CA PRO A 224 14.83 5.67 -27.84
C PRO A 224 13.75 5.28 -28.88
N ASP A 225 13.98 4.19 -29.60
CA ASP A 225 13.11 3.63 -30.63
C ASP A 225 12.53 2.27 -30.23
N ASP A 226 12.52 1.92 -28.94
CA ASP A 226 11.86 0.70 -28.48
C ASP A 226 10.32 0.84 -28.55
N PRO A 227 9.62 0.05 -29.40
CA PRO A 227 8.19 0.23 -29.63
C PRO A 227 7.35 -0.10 -28.38
N GLU A 228 7.79 -1.05 -27.56
CA GLU A 228 7.11 -1.42 -26.32
C GLU A 228 7.17 -0.26 -25.31
N ALA A 229 8.37 0.27 -25.04
CA ALA A 229 8.55 1.40 -24.14
C ALA A 229 7.85 2.68 -24.61
N LEU A 230 7.86 2.98 -25.91
CA LEU A 230 7.10 4.10 -26.48
C LEU A 230 5.59 3.94 -26.20
N ARG A 231 5.06 2.74 -26.40
CA ARG A 231 3.65 2.41 -26.15
C ARG A 231 3.29 2.48 -24.66
N GLU A 232 4.14 1.96 -23.79
CA GLU A 232 3.92 2.00 -22.33
C GLU A 232 3.99 3.43 -21.78
N ARG A 233 4.94 4.24 -22.24
CA ARG A 233 5.03 5.67 -21.92
C ARG A 233 3.77 6.40 -22.35
N ALA A 234 3.36 6.21 -23.60
CA ALA A 234 2.19 6.89 -24.13
C ALA A 234 0.90 6.50 -23.41
N PHE A 235 0.74 5.22 -23.06
CA PHE A 235 -0.43 4.78 -22.31
C PHE A 235 -0.47 5.33 -20.88
N ALA A 236 0.69 5.45 -20.23
CA ALA A 236 0.80 6.15 -18.95
C ALA A 236 0.36 7.62 -19.08
N LEU A 237 0.82 8.33 -20.10
CA LEU A 237 0.42 9.72 -20.37
C LEU A 237 -1.09 9.86 -20.63
N VAL A 238 -1.71 8.93 -21.36
CA VAL A 238 -3.17 8.90 -21.57
C VAL A 238 -3.90 8.77 -20.23
N GLN A 239 -3.46 7.87 -19.34
CA GLN A 239 -4.05 7.70 -18.01
C GLN A 239 -3.88 8.94 -17.11
N LEU A 240 -2.81 9.70 -17.30
CA LEU A 240 -2.54 10.96 -16.60
C LEU A 240 -3.26 12.18 -17.21
N GLY A 241 -4.12 11.98 -18.21
CA GLY A 241 -4.84 13.06 -18.89
C GLY A 241 -4.01 13.86 -19.90
N GLN A 242 -2.79 13.41 -20.21
CA GLN A 242 -1.86 14.04 -21.15
C GLN A 242 -1.93 13.40 -22.55
N ALA A 243 -3.14 13.16 -23.06
CA ALA A 243 -3.37 12.44 -24.30
C ALA A 243 -2.75 13.11 -25.54
N ALA A 244 -2.64 14.44 -25.57
CA ALA A 244 -2.00 15.18 -26.67
C ALA A 244 -0.50 14.86 -26.81
N GLU A 245 0.20 14.67 -25.69
CA GLU A 245 1.62 14.30 -25.67
C GLU A 245 1.84 12.81 -26.04
N ALA A 246 0.83 11.98 -25.82
CA ALA A 246 0.87 10.55 -26.11
C ALA A 246 0.78 10.22 -27.62
N LEU A 247 0.01 10.99 -28.40
CA LEU A 247 -0.22 10.74 -29.82
C LEU A 247 1.06 10.58 -30.67
N PRO A 248 2.03 11.52 -30.67
CA PRO A 248 3.23 11.38 -31.51
C PRO A 248 4.08 10.15 -31.13
N LEU A 249 4.03 9.73 -29.86
CA LEU A 249 4.72 8.51 -29.40
C LEU A 249 4.03 7.25 -29.92
N LEU A 250 2.69 7.22 -29.90
CA LEU A 250 1.90 6.10 -30.41
C LEU A 250 2.01 5.98 -31.92
N GLU A 251 2.02 7.11 -32.64
CA GLU A 251 2.30 7.11 -34.07
C GLU A 251 3.71 6.57 -34.37
N LYS A 252 4.71 6.98 -33.60
CA LYS A 252 6.07 6.45 -33.73
C LYS A 252 6.12 4.95 -33.42
N ALA A 253 5.48 4.50 -32.33
CA ALA A 253 5.41 3.09 -31.96
C ALA A 253 4.72 2.24 -33.03
N ILE A 254 3.60 2.70 -33.59
CA ILE A 254 2.86 2.02 -34.67
C ILE A 254 3.68 1.99 -35.97
N ARG A 255 4.44 3.05 -36.29
CA ARG A 255 5.35 3.02 -37.45
C ARG A 255 6.45 1.97 -37.30
N LEU A 256 6.98 1.81 -36.09
CA LEU A 256 8.02 0.82 -35.77
C LEU A 256 7.45 -0.61 -35.70
N GLU A 257 6.23 -0.77 -35.19
CA GLU A 257 5.54 -2.05 -35.05
C GLU A 257 4.08 -1.98 -35.56
N PRO A 258 3.85 -2.05 -36.89
CA PRO A 258 2.50 -1.91 -37.48
C PRO A 258 1.53 -3.06 -37.14
N GLY A 259 2.04 -4.17 -36.59
CA GLY A 259 1.25 -5.31 -36.13
C GLY A 259 0.78 -5.20 -34.67
N SER A 260 1.15 -4.12 -33.96
CA SER A 260 0.87 -3.98 -32.53
C SER A 260 -0.58 -3.60 -32.27
N ALA A 261 -1.44 -4.57 -31.95
CA ALA A 261 -2.85 -4.32 -31.61
C ALA A 261 -3.00 -3.32 -30.44
N LEU A 262 -2.11 -3.41 -29.45
CA LEU A 262 -2.07 -2.49 -28.32
C LEU A 262 -1.65 -1.06 -28.70
N GLY A 263 -0.85 -0.89 -29.77
CA GLY A 263 -0.49 0.43 -30.29
C GLY A 263 -1.71 1.19 -30.79
N TYR A 264 -2.54 0.52 -31.62
CA TYR A 264 -3.82 1.07 -32.09
C TYR A 264 -4.81 1.26 -30.94
N LEU A 265 -4.92 0.32 -30.01
CA LEU A 265 -5.79 0.45 -28.84
C LEU A 265 -5.49 1.71 -28.02
N TYR A 266 -4.22 2.03 -27.78
CA TYR A 266 -3.87 3.20 -26.97
C TYR A 266 -3.99 4.50 -27.74
N ARG A 267 -3.79 4.48 -29.05
CA ARG A 267 -4.08 5.65 -29.88
C ARG A 267 -5.57 5.92 -29.96
N ALA A 268 -6.40 4.88 -30.02
CA ALA A 268 -7.85 5.01 -29.89
C ALA A 268 -8.25 5.66 -28.55
N LYS A 269 -7.69 5.19 -27.42
CA LYS A 269 -7.93 5.79 -26.09
C LYS A 269 -7.44 7.22 -25.99
N ALA A 270 -6.31 7.55 -26.62
CA ALA A 270 -5.81 8.92 -26.68
C ALA A 270 -6.76 9.83 -27.48
N TYR A 271 -7.27 9.35 -28.63
CA TYR A 271 -8.26 10.08 -29.43
C TYR A 271 -9.58 10.27 -28.68
N GLU A 272 -10.04 9.26 -27.94
CA GLU A 272 -11.24 9.35 -27.11
C GLU A 272 -11.10 10.42 -26.02
N ALA A 273 -9.97 10.45 -25.32
CA ALA A 273 -9.66 11.48 -24.34
C ALA A 273 -9.61 12.91 -24.93
N LEU A 274 -9.34 13.03 -26.23
CA LEU A 274 -9.31 14.30 -26.97
C LEU A 274 -10.65 14.62 -27.69
N GLY A 275 -11.67 13.77 -27.55
CA GLY A 275 -12.96 13.94 -28.21
C GLY A 275 -12.97 13.64 -29.72
N ARG A 276 -11.91 12.99 -30.25
CA ARG A 276 -11.72 12.63 -31.66
C ARG A 276 -12.34 11.26 -31.97
N ARG A 277 -13.67 11.19 -31.94
CA ARG A 277 -14.43 9.93 -31.93
C ARG A 277 -14.27 9.10 -33.22
N GLU A 278 -14.20 9.74 -34.38
CA GLU A 278 -14.10 9.04 -35.66
C GLU A 278 -12.75 8.32 -35.78
N GLU A 279 -11.67 9.01 -35.43
CA GLU A 279 -10.32 8.44 -35.42
C GLU A 279 -10.16 7.35 -34.35
N ALA A 280 -10.77 7.54 -33.17
CA ALA A 280 -10.81 6.52 -32.13
C ALA A 280 -11.49 5.24 -32.62
N LEU A 281 -12.63 5.36 -33.31
CA LEU A 281 -13.39 4.22 -33.82
C LEU A 281 -12.60 3.43 -34.88
N ALA A 282 -11.92 4.14 -35.78
CA ALA A 282 -11.05 3.52 -36.79
C ALA A 282 -9.89 2.73 -36.14
N ASP A 283 -9.27 3.28 -35.10
CA ASP A 283 -8.19 2.61 -34.38
C ASP A 283 -8.69 1.44 -33.51
N TYR A 284 -9.87 1.53 -32.89
CA TYR A 284 -10.50 0.40 -32.20
C TYR A 284 -10.82 -0.73 -33.18
N GLN A 285 -11.34 -0.42 -34.37
CA GLN A 285 -11.59 -1.40 -35.43
C GLN A 285 -10.29 -2.08 -35.87
N ARG A 286 -9.22 -1.30 -36.04
CA ARG A 286 -7.91 -1.84 -36.42
C ARG A 286 -7.30 -2.71 -35.32
N ALA A 287 -7.42 -2.31 -34.06
CA ALA A 287 -6.97 -3.11 -32.91
C ALA A 287 -7.72 -4.45 -32.83
N ALA A 288 -9.05 -4.44 -32.99
CA ALA A 288 -9.89 -5.64 -33.01
C ALA A 288 -9.61 -6.56 -34.21
N ALA A 289 -9.18 -6.00 -35.35
CA ALA A 289 -8.77 -6.79 -36.51
C ALA A 289 -7.40 -7.48 -36.31
N LEU A 290 -6.52 -6.91 -35.48
CA LEU A 290 -5.21 -7.48 -35.15
C LEU A 290 -5.28 -8.45 -33.98
N ASP A 291 -6.15 -8.19 -33.00
CA ASP A 291 -6.39 -9.05 -31.84
C ASP A 291 -7.91 -9.17 -31.59
N PRO A 292 -8.52 -10.33 -31.91
CA PRO A 292 -9.95 -10.58 -31.70
C PRO A 292 -10.40 -10.40 -30.25
N ALA A 293 -9.51 -10.55 -29.26
CA ALA A 293 -9.84 -10.34 -27.84
C ALA A 293 -10.17 -8.87 -27.54
N LEU A 294 -9.77 -7.93 -28.40
CA LEU A 294 -10.05 -6.50 -28.26
C LEU A 294 -11.36 -6.06 -28.92
N ARG A 295 -12.13 -6.99 -29.50
CA ARG A 295 -13.38 -6.69 -30.19
C ARG A 295 -14.42 -6.01 -29.30
N SER A 296 -14.48 -6.35 -28.02
CA SER A 296 -15.37 -5.71 -27.05
C SER A 296 -15.14 -4.20 -26.96
N PHE A 297 -13.89 -3.73 -27.02
CA PHE A 297 -13.58 -2.29 -27.00
C PHE A 297 -14.14 -1.57 -28.23
N TYR A 298 -14.13 -2.21 -29.40
CA TYR A 298 -14.72 -1.64 -30.61
C TYR A 298 -16.25 -1.59 -30.54
N GLU A 299 -16.88 -2.64 -30.03
CA GLU A 299 -18.34 -2.71 -29.85
C GLU A 299 -18.84 -1.70 -28.81
N GLU A 300 -18.11 -1.52 -27.71
CA GLU A 300 -18.37 -0.46 -26.71
C GLU A 300 -18.23 0.93 -27.33
N ALA A 301 -17.15 1.17 -28.10
CA ALA A 301 -16.93 2.44 -28.77
C ALA A 301 -18.06 2.76 -29.77
N LEU A 302 -18.55 1.76 -30.51
CA LEU A 302 -19.71 1.87 -31.41
C LEU A 302 -21.00 2.24 -30.66
N ALA A 303 -21.27 1.60 -29.52
CA ALA A 303 -22.49 1.81 -28.74
C ALA A 303 -22.62 3.26 -28.21
N GLY A 304 -21.48 3.96 -28.02
CA GLY A 304 -21.45 5.31 -27.47
C GLY A 304 -21.78 5.35 -25.96
N PRO A 305 -21.66 6.52 -25.30
CA PRO A 305 -21.98 6.62 -23.88
C PRO A 305 -23.45 6.26 -23.63
N PRO A 306 -23.79 5.62 -22.50
CA PRO A 306 -25.17 5.30 -22.18
C PRO A 306 -26.03 6.57 -22.23
N LYS A 307 -27.22 6.50 -22.83
CA LYS A 307 -28.19 7.60 -22.91
C LYS A 307 -28.55 8.09 -21.51
N ALA A 308 -27.80 9.06 -20.98
CA ALA A 308 -28.24 9.86 -19.86
C ALA A 308 -29.33 10.82 -20.36
N ALA A 309 -30.51 10.79 -19.74
CA ALA A 309 -31.55 11.77 -19.99
C ALA A 309 -31.01 13.19 -19.76
N PRO A 310 -31.37 14.19 -20.59
CA PRO A 310 -30.81 15.53 -20.47
C PRO A 310 -31.33 16.20 -19.21
N ARG A 311 -30.51 16.25 -18.14
CA ARG A 311 -30.68 17.22 -17.06
C ARG A 311 -29.94 18.50 -17.46
N ALA A 312 -30.68 19.39 -18.11
CA ALA A 312 -30.22 20.75 -18.39
C ALA A 312 -29.99 21.49 -17.06
N TRP A 313 -28.73 21.75 -16.72
CA TRP A 313 -28.40 22.85 -15.83
C TRP A 313 -28.34 24.13 -16.68
N PRO A 314 -29.14 25.18 -16.39
CA PRO A 314 -29.01 26.43 -17.11
C PRO A 314 -27.65 27.06 -16.76
N ARG A 315 -26.87 27.41 -17.78
CA ARG A 315 -25.68 28.26 -17.62
C ARG A 315 -26.15 29.68 -17.35
N PRO A 316 -25.75 30.34 -16.24
CA PRO A 316 -26.08 31.74 -16.05
C PRO A 316 -25.25 32.59 -17.01
N THR A 317 -25.89 33.53 -17.70
CA THR A 317 -25.20 34.52 -18.52
C THR A 317 -24.61 35.62 -17.65
N ALA A 318 -23.51 36.23 -18.14
CA ALA A 318 -22.69 37.22 -17.44
C ALA A 318 -23.40 38.53 -17.02
N ALA A 319 -24.72 38.64 -17.24
CA ALA A 319 -25.54 39.79 -16.85
C ALA A 319 -26.28 39.61 -15.51
N GLN A 320 -26.30 38.41 -14.91
CA GLN A 320 -26.97 38.16 -13.61
C GLN A 320 -26.03 38.13 -12.39
N ALA A 321 -24.71 38.20 -12.59
CA ALA A 321 -23.70 38.15 -11.52
C ALA A 321 -23.55 39.44 -10.69
N ARG A 322 -24.32 40.50 -10.98
CA ARG A 322 -24.19 41.80 -10.29
C ARG A 322 -25.30 42.14 -9.28
N GLY A 323 -26.33 41.30 -9.13
CA GLY A 323 -27.44 41.54 -8.20
C GLY A 323 -27.47 40.65 -6.95
N ALA A 324 -26.76 39.51 -6.94
CA ALA A 324 -26.88 38.50 -5.88
C ALA A 324 -25.93 38.71 -4.68
N LEU A 325 -24.99 39.67 -4.75
CA LEU A 325 -23.99 39.88 -3.70
C LEU A 325 -24.50 40.70 -2.49
N PHE A 326 -25.74 41.20 -2.51
CA PHE A 326 -26.26 42.05 -1.43
C PHE A 326 -27.38 41.41 -0.58
N LEU A 327 -27.91 40.24 -0.95
CA LEU A 327 -29.02 39.58 -0.22
C LEU A 327 -28.65 38.30 0.54
N LEU A 328 -27.42 37.79 0.41
CA LEU A 328 -26.92 36.64 1.18
C LEU A 328 -26.02 37.03 2.37
N GLY A 329 -25.51 38.26 2.41
CA GLY A 329 -24.57 38.70 3.47
C GLY A 329 -25.22 38.99 4.82
N VAL A 330 -26.45 39.52 4.83
CA VAL A 330 -27.14 39.95 6.06
C VAL A 330 -27.65 38.75 6.91
N PRO A 331 -28.22 37.67 6.34
CA PRO A 331 -28.62 36.51 7.13
C PRO A 331 -27.43 35.75 7.74
N LEU A 332 -26.31 35.65 7.03
CA LEU A 332 -25.09 34.99 7.50
C LEU A 332 -24.36 35.80 8.59
N PHE A 333 -24.39 37.13 8.51
CA PHE A 333 -23.84 38.01 9.54
C PHE A 333 -24.70 38.01 10.82
N LEU A 334 -26.04 37.99 10.69
CA LEU A 334 -26.95 37.89 11.84
C LEU A 334 -26.93 36.49 12.48
N TRP A 335 -26.71 35.42 11.70
CA TRP A 335 -26.48 34.07 12.22
C TRP A 335 -25.15 33.97 12.98
N GLY A 336 -24.08 34.58 12.47
CA GLY A 336 -22.79 34.68 13.18
C GLY A 336 -22.88 35.49 14.48
N LEU A 337 -23.65 36.60 14.48
CA LEU A 337 -23.88 37.43 15.67
C LEU A 337 -24.74 36.69 16.73
N TRP A 338 -25.71 35.88 16.30
CA TRP A 338 -26.53 35.05 17.19
C TRP A 338 -25.73 33.90 17.83
N GLN A 339 -24.74 33.34 17.13
CA GLN A 339 -23.82 32.35 17.69
C GLN A 339 -22.86 32.96 18.72
N ALA A 340 -22.38 34.19 18.50
CA ALA A 340 -21.48 34.88 19.42
C ALA A 340 -22.14 35.22 20.78
N VAL A 341 -23.43 35.54 20.78
CA VAL A 341 -24.19 35.86 22.03
C VAL A 341 -24.47 34.62 22.88
N ARG A 342 -24.44 33.39 22.32
CA ARG A 342 -24.60 32.15 23.11
C ARG A 342 -23.35 31.74 23.89
N PHE A 343 -22.17 32.27 23.57
CA PHE A 343 -20.91 31.83 24.18
C PHE A 343 -20.50 32.61 25.44
N VAL A 344 -21.15 33.74 25.74
CA VAL A 344 -20.81 34.58 26.92
C VAL A 344 -21.67 34.27 28.16
N GLY A 345 -22.66 33.38 28.07
CA GLY A 345 -23.59 33.10 29.17
C GLY A 345 -23.80 31.62 29.45
N ARG A 346 -22.83 30.95 30.09
CA ARG A 346 -23.01 29.86 31.09
C ARG A 346 -21.70 29.10 31.32
N VAL A 347 -20.80 29.73 32.07
CA VAL A 347 -20.02 28.99 33.07
C VAL A 347 -20.96 28.82 34.26
N THR A 348 -21.50 27.62 34.45
CA THR A 348 -21.95 27.09 35.76
C THR A 348 -22.22 25.60 35.60
N THR A 349 -21.60 24.85 36.51
CA THR A 349 -21.55 23.39 36.64
C THR A 349 -22.93 22.71 36.76
N ARG A 350 -23.18 21.67 35.94
CA ARG A 350 -23.78 20.37 36.36
C ARG A 350 -23.79 19.35 35.21
N PRO A 351 -23.69 18.04 35.52
CA PRO A 351 -23.32 16.99 34.57
C PRO A 351 -24.52 16.54 33.75
N SER A 352 -24.34 16.42 32.43
CA SER A 352 -25.35 15.89 31.51
C SER A 352 -24.75 14.70 30.79
N ARG A 353 -25.33 13.52 30.99
CA ARG A 353 -25.03 12.27 30.27
C ARG A 353 -25.08 12.53 28.75
N GLU A 354 -23.97 12.27 28.07
CA GLU A 354 -23.94 12.15 26.60
C GLU A 354 -24.53 10.80 26.17
N PRO A 355 -25.21 10.73 25.01
CA PRO A 355 -25.67 9.48 24.43
C PRO A 355 -24.49 8.65 23.93
N GLU A 356 -24.45 7.38 24.34
CA GLU A 356 -23.45 6.38 23.95
C GLU A 356 -23.32 6.30 22.41
N PRO A 357 -22.12 6.53 21.83
CA PRO A 357 -21.86 6.15 20.46
C PRO A 357 -21.80 4.63 20.39
N ALA A 358 -22.52 4.06 19.42
CA ALA A 358 -22.61 2.62 19.19
C ALA A 358 -21.24 1.94 19.26
N ALA A 359 -21.13 0.97 20.17
CA ALA A 359 -19.92 0.25 20.50
C ALA A 359 -19.28 -0.39 19.26
N ALA A 360 -18.08 0.07 18.92
CA ALA A 360 -17.09 -0.77 18.28
C ALA A 360 -16.78 -1.96 19.23
N PRO A 361 -16.48 -3.17 18.71
CA PRO A 361 -16.18 -4.31 19.57
C PRO A 361 -15.01 -3.95 20.50
N ALA A 362 -15.25 -4.06 21.81
CA ALA A 362 -14.34 -3.61 22.85
C ALA A 362 -12.98 -4.33 22.71
N ALA A 363 -11.94 -3.57 22.36
CA ALA A 363 -10.59 -3.97 22.70
C ALA A 363 -10.51 -3.96 24.23
N GLU A 364 -10.34 -5.12 24.86
CA GLU A 364 -10.12 -5.23 26.30
C GLU A 364 -8.98 -4.31 26.73
N THR A 365 -9.32 -3.20 27.37
CA THR A 365 -8.37 -2.29 28.03
C THR A 365 -7.82 -2.98 29.28
N LEU A 366 -6.50 -2.89 29.50
CA LEU A 366 -5.88 -3.40 30.72
C LEU A 366 -6.46 -2.66 31.93
N SER A 367 -6.81 -3.41 32.98
CA SER A 367 -7.36 -2.84 34.21
C SER A 367 -6.22 -2.32 35.10
N PRO A 368 -6.37 -1.16 35.77
CA PRO A 368 -5.43 -0.74 36.79
C PRO A 368 -5.25 -1.82 37.87
N GLY A 369 -4.01 -2.08 38.26
CA GLY A 369 -3.62 -3.14 39.20
C GLY A 369 -3.28 -4.48 38.55
N THR A 370 -3.60 -4.70 37.27
CA THR A 370 -3.14 -5.89 36.52
C THR A 370 -1.61 -5.93 36.49
N VAL A 371 -1.02 -7.09 36.74
CA VAL A 371 0.43 -7.29 36.61
C VAL A 371 0.71 -8.00 35.29
N LEU A 372 1.20 -7.25 34.30
CA LEU A 372 1.56 -7.76 32.98
C LEU A 372 2.92 -8.48 33.04
N ALA A 373 2.99 -9.68 32.47
CA ALA A 373 4.15 -10.57 32.42
C ALA A 373 4.80 -10.81 33.79
N GLY A 374 4.01 -10.74 34.86
CA GLY A 374 4.47 -10.92 36.25
C GLY A 374 5.35 -9.79 36.80
N VAL A 375 5.67 -8.75 36.03
CA VAL A 375 6.66 -7.71 36.42
C VAL A 375 6.20 -6.28 36.23
N TYR A 376 5.18 -6.00 35.40
CA TYR A 376 4.70 -4.64 35.16
C TYR A 376 3.32 -4.42 35.74
N ARG A 377 3.21 -3.71 36.87
CA ARG A 377 1.92 -3.34 37.46
C ARG A 377 1.32 -2.17 36.69
N VAL A 378 0.22 -2.40 35.99
CA VAL A 378 -0.50 -1.41 35.20
C VAL A 378 -1.19 -0.40 36.12
N GLY A 379 -1.03 0.89 35.83
CA GLY A 379 -1.65 2.01 36.52
C GLY A 379 -2.73 2.68 35.67
N GLY A 380 -2.83 4.00 35.77
CA GLY A 380 -3.81 4.80 35.02
C GLY A 380 -3.48 4.93 33.54
N VAL A 381 -4.46 5.34 32.73
CA VAL A 381 -4.25 5.66 31.31
C VAL A 381 -3.56 7.02 31.18
N LEU A 382 -2.42 7.07 30.50
CA LEU A 382 -1.69 8.30 30.19
C LEU A 382 -2.24 8.98 28.93
N GLY A 383 -2.75 8.20 27.97
CA GLY A 383 -3.31 8.75 26.73
C GLY A 383 -4.00 7.70 25.85
N ARG A 384 -4.93 8.17 25.02
CA ARG A 384 -5.65 7.36 24.01
C ARG A 384 -5.50 8.04 22.65
N GLY A 385 -5.14 7.27 21.62
CA GLY A 385 -4.99 7.80 20.26
C GLY A 385 -5.18 6.75 19.18
N GLY A 386 -5.02 7.14 17.91
CA GLY A 386 -5.23 6.26 16.74
C GLY A 386 -4.34 5.01 16.72
N MET A 387 -3.24 4.99 17.49
CA MET A 387 -2.31 3.86 17.58
C MET A 387 -2.51 2.95 18.79
N GLY A 388 -3.47 3.24 19.68
CA GLY A 388 -3.74 2.43 20.88
C GLY A 388 -3.86 3.24 22.17
N VAL A 389 -3.86 2.52 23.30
CA VAL A 389 -3.91 3.08 24.65
C VAL A 389 -2.53 2.99 25.29
N VAL A 390 -2.09 4.08 25.90
CA VAL A 390 -0.84 4.15 26.68
C VAL A 390 -1.21 4.21 28.16
N TYR A 391 -0.66 3.28 28.93
CA TYR A 391 -0.84 3.19 30.37
C TYR A 391 0.43 3.64 31.07
N GLU A 392 0.27 4.20 32.25
CA GLU A 392 1.34 4.23 33.22
C GLU A 392 1.51 2.83 33.78
N ALA A 393 2.74 2.41 34.08
CA ALA A 393 2.98 1.18 34.79
C ALA A 393 4.22 1.30 35.70
N GLU A 394 4.32 0.38 36.65
CA GLU A 394 5.46 0.22 37.55
C GLU A 394 6.17 -1.09 37.21
N ASP A 395 7.45 -1.00 36.87
CA ASP A 395 8.35 -2.14 36.74
C ASP A 395 8.76 -2.57 38.15
N LEU A 396 8.21 -3.70 38.61
CA LEU A 396 8.41 -4.23 39.96
C LEU A 396 9.79 -4.84 40.16
N GLY A 397 10.47 -5.22 39.07
CA GLY A 397 11.82 -5.79 39.15
C GLY A 397 12.89 -4.71 39.30
N LEU A 398 12.71 -3.58 38.62
CA LEU A 398 13.65 -2.44 38.64
C LEU A 398 13.16 -1.25 39.48
N GLU A 399 12.00 -1.38 40.15
CA GLU A 399 11.38 -0.38 41.01
C GLU A 399 11.29 1.02 40.37
N ARG A 400 10.78 1.07 39.13
CA ARG A 400 10.69 2.33 38.36
C ARG A 400 9.38 2.47 37.61
N ARG A 401 8.99 3.73 37.36
CA ARG A 401 7.82 4.05 36.52
C ARG A 401 8.18 3.94 35.04
N VAL A 402 7.27 3.34 34.28
CA VAL A 402 7.38 3.13 32.83
C VAL A 402 6.06 3.51 32.15
N ALA A 403 6.11 3.69 30.83
CA ALA A 403 4.92 3.86 30.00
C ALA A 403 4.70 2.59 29.16
N LEU A 404 3.48 2.07 29.15
CA LEU A 404 3.14 0.80 28.52
C LEU A 404 2.18 1.06 27.37
N LYS A 405 2.59 0.75 26.14
CA LYS A 405 1.76 0.90 24.94
C LYS A 405 1.39 -0.47 24.42
N GLN A 406 0.10 -0.73 24.31
CA GLN A 406 -0.38 -1.91 23.60
C GLN A 406 -0.19 -1.70 22.09
N LEU A 407 0.51 -2.63 21.44
CA LEU A 407 0.64 -2.65 20.00
C LEU A 407 -0.58 -3.31 19.38
N ARG A 408 -1.13 -2.67 18.35
CA ARG A 408 -2.06 -3.32 17.43
C ARG A 408 -1.21 -4.08 16.42
N THR A 409 -1.12 -5.40 16.58
CA THR A 409 -0.58 -6.26 15.53
C THR A 409 -1.52 -6.21 14.33
N PRO A 410 -1.00 -6.23 13.08
CA PRO A 410 -1.83 -6.34 11.89
C PRO A 410 -2.78 -7.52 11.99
N ASP A 411 -4.02 -7.35 11.53
CA ASP A 411 -4.82 -8.50 11.11
C ASP A 411 -4.19 -9.01 9.80
N GLY A 412 -3.39 -10.07 9.89
CA GLY A 412 -2.55 -10.51 8.78
C GLY A 412 -1.95 -11.89 8.96
N THR A 413 -1.03 -12.26 8.07
CA THR A 413 -0.35 -13.55 8.16
C THR A 413 0.62 -13.56 9.35
N PRO A 414 0.99 -14.74 9.90
CA PRO A 414 2.06 -14.84 10.90
C PRO A 414 3.37 -14.16 10.47
N ASP A 415 3.64 -14.11 9.16
CA ASP A 415 4.79 -13.42 8.58
C ASP A 415 4.72 -11.89 8.70
N ASP A 416 3.53 -11.30 8.65
CA ASP A 416 3.33 -9.86 8.83
C ASP A 416 3.54 -9.45 10.29
N ALA A 417 3.05 -10.26 11.23
CA ALA A 417 3.34 -10.11 12.65
C ALA A 417 4.85 -10.26 12.92
N ALA A 418 5.50 -11.26 12.34
CA ALA A 418 6.94 -11.45 12.49
C ALA A 418 7.76 -10.27 11.89
N ARG A 419 7.34 -9.71 10.75
CA ARG A 419 7.97 -8.51 10.16
C ARG A 419 7.81 -7.29 11.06
N PHE A 420 6.60 -7.05 11.56
CA PHE A 420 6.29 -5.96 12.47
C PHE A 420 7.14 -6.02 13.76
N LEU A 421 7.28 -7.21 14.36
CA LEU A 421 8.09 -7.38 15.58
C LEU A 421 9.59 -7.19 15.31
N ARG A 422 10.09 -7.58 14.12
CA ARG A 422 11.49 -7.31 13.73
C ARG A 422 11.78 -5.81 13.68
N GLU A 423 10.86 -5.02 13.12
CA GLU A 423 11.01 -3.57 13.03
C GLU A 423 10.92 -2.90 14.40
N ALA A 424 9.96 -3.32 15.24
CA ALA A 424 9.86 -2.85 16.62
C ALA A 424 11.17 -3.11 17.40
N ARG A 425 11.79 -4.27 17.19
CA ARG A 425 13.09 -4.62 17.80
C ARG A 425 14.26 -3.78 17.29
N LEU A 426 14.25 -3.35 16.02
CA LEU A 426 15.29 -2.44 15.49
C LEU A 426 15.21 -1.07 16.16
N VAL A 427 14.00 -0.52 16.29
CA VAL A 427 13.78 0.75 17.00
C VAL A 427 14.15 0.62 18.48
N ALA A 428 13.84 -0.51 19.11
CA ALA A 428 14.14 -0.74 20.53
C ALA A 428 15.64 -0.75 20.86
N LYS A 429 16.51 -1.00 19.86
CA LYS A 429 17.96 -0.93 20.03
C LYS A 429 18.50 0.50 20.06
N LEU A 430 17.69 1.49 19.64
CA LEU A 430 18.10 2.89 19.74
C LEU A 430 18.22 3.26 21.22
N SER A 431 19.39 3.78 21.58
CA SER A 431 19.68 4.32 22.90
C SER A 431 20.37 5.66 22.73
N HIS A 432 19.68 6.71 23.13
CA HIS A 432 20.17 8.08 23.01
C HIS A 432 19.45 9.01 24.00
N PRO A 433 20.11 9.99 24.63
CA PRO A 433 19.48 10.91 25.59
C PRO A 433 18.29 11.71 25.04
N ARG A 434 18.21 11.86 23.71
CA ARG A 434 17.13 12.57 22.99
C ARG A 434 16.09 11.66 22.35
N ILE A 435 16.15 10.35 22.60
CA ILE A 435 15.15 9.38 22.15
C ILE A 435 14.51 8.75 23.39
N VAL A 436 13.19 8.62 23.38
CA VAL A 436 12.48 7.89 24.43
C VAL A 436 12.85 6.41 24.33
N GLN A 437 13.51 5.89 25.36
CA GLN A 437 14.02 4.52 25.35
C GLN A 437 12.87 3.51 25.37
N ILE A 438 12.99 2.46 24.55
CA ILE A 438 12.17 1.25 24.69
C ILE A 438 12.95 0.28 25.57
N HIS A 439 12.37 -0.08 26.72
CA HIS A 439 12.98 -0.99 27.69
C HIS A 439 12.71 -2.45 27.36
N ALA A 440 11.50 -2.77 26.89
CA ALA A 440 11.11 -4.14 26.59
C ALA A 440 9.98 -4.24 25.57
N LEU A 441 9.88 -5.41 24.95
CA LEU A 441 8.72 -5.87 24.19
C LEU A 441 8.18 -7.10 24.92
N VAL A 442 6.92 -7.07 25.30
CA VAL A 442 6.24 -8.08 26.12
C VAL A 442 5.12 -8.69 25.30
N GLU A 443 4.96 -10.01 25.38
CA GLU A 443 3.84 -10.74 24.80
C GLU A 443 3.05 -11.40 25.93
N GLU A 444 1.74 -11.12 26.00
CA GLU A 444 0.85 -11.76 26.97
C GLU A 444 -0.58 -11.83 26.41
N GLY A 445 -1.20 -13.01 26.52
CA GLY A 445 -2.54 -13.25 25.98
C GLY A 445 -2.65 -13.07 24.47
N GLY A 446 -1.58 -13.40 23.71
CA GLY A 446 -1.51 -13.22 22.25
C GLY A 446 -1.43 -11.76 21.80
N ARG A 447 -1.20 -10.82 22.73
CA ARG A 447 -1.07 -9.39 22.44
C ARG A 447 0.35 -8.93 22.75
N HIS A 448 0.80 -7.92 22.01
CA HIS A 448 2.13 -7.34 22.16
C HIS A 448 2.06 -5.98 22.84
N TYR A 449 3.00 -5.74 23.75
CA TYR A 449 3.12 -4.50 24.51
C TYR A 449 4.55 -4.00 24.45
N MET A 450 4.72 -2.70 24.24
CA MET A 450 6.02 -2.04 24.34
C MET A 450 6.10 -1.26 25.63
N VAL A 451 7.20 -1.45 26.35
CA VAL A 451 7.52 -0.76 27.60
C VAL A 451 8.53 0.34 27.29
N PHE A 452 8.15 1.58 27.56
CA PHE A 452 8.93 2.78 27.31
C PHE A 452 9.38 3.43 28.61
N GLU A 453 10.44 4.22 28.52
CA GLU A 453 10.80 5.21 29.52
C GLU A 453 9.62 6.13 29.81
N ARG A 454 9.34 6.39 31.10
CA ARG A 454 8.37 7.41 31.51
C ARG A 454 9.01 8.79 31.52
N VAL A 455 8.75 9.60 30.50
CA VAL A 455 9.22 11.00 30.44
C VAL A 455 8.24 11.90 31.19
N ALA A 456 8.63 12.40 32.36
CA ALA A 456 7.86 13.43 33.07
C ALA A 456 7.99 14.77 32.34
N GLY A 457 6.88 15.30 31.83
CA GLY A 457 6.90 16.47 30.95
C GLY A 457 5.64 16.59 30.10
N ARG A 458 5.70 17.45 29.08
CA ARG A 458 4.60 17.73 28.14
C ARG A 458 5.07 17.55 26.71
N THR A 459 4.14 17.27 25.81
CA THR A 459 4.43 17.27 24.38
C THR A 459 4.53 18.69 23.85
N LEU A 460 5.30 18.90 22.78
CA LEU A 460 5.34 20.22 22.12
C LEU A 460 3.98 20.61 21.54
N ALA A 461 3.11 19.65 21.21
CA ALA A 461 1.73 19.93 20.81
C ALA A 461 0.91 20.57 21.94
N GLU A 462 1.06 20.09 23.18
CA GLU A 462 0.39 20.67 24.35
C GLU A 462 0.94 22.06 24.69
N GLU A 463 2.26 22.26 24.59
CA GLU A 463 2.89 23.58 24.77
C GLU A 463 2.40 24.57 23.72
N LEU A 464 2.31 24.14 22.46
CA LEU A 464 1.84 24.96 21.34
C LEU A 464 0.35 25.30 21.48
N ALA A 465 -0.47 24.35 21.91
CA ALA A 465 -1.90 24.59 22.12
C ALA A 465 -2.18 25.62 23.22
N GLU A 466 -1.32 25.68 24.24
CA GLU A 466 -1.44 26.65 25.34
C GLU A 466 -0.85 28.02 24.99
N SER A 467 0.34 28.03 24.39
CA SER A 467 1.12 29.27 24.17
C SER A 467 0.84 29.92 22.80
N GLY A 468 0.22 29.18 21.88
CA GLY A 468 -0.01 29.57 20.49
C GLY A 468 1.24 29.49 19.62
N ARG A 469 2.42 29.90 20.13
CA ARG A 469 3.75 29.75 19.53
C ARG A 469 4.83 29.72 20.61
N LEU A 470 6.04 29.30 20.26
CA LEU A 470 7.23 29.31 21.12
C LEU A 470 8.20 30.43 20.69
N GLY A 471 9.02 30.89 21.63
CA GLY A 471 10.09 31.85 21.35
C GLY A 471 11.22 31.26 20.51
N SER A 472 11.91 32.09 19.72
CA SER A 472 12.99 31.63 18.83
C SER A 472 14.12 30.88 19.55
N ALA A 473 14.46 31.29 20.78
CA ALA A 473 15.46 30.59 21.60
C ALA A 473 14.99 29.20 22.03
N GLU A 474 13.70 29.05 22.35
CA GLU A 474 13.10 27.77 22.73
C GLU A 474 13.03 26.83 21.52
N VAL A 475 12.61 27.33 20.36
CA VAL A 475 12.59 26.54 19.12
C VAL A 475 14.01 26.14 18.70
N ARG A 476 15.00 27.01 18.89
CA ARG A 476 16.42 26.67 18.67
C ARG A 476 16.84 25.47 19.52
N ALA A 477 16.48 25.47 20.81
CA ALA A 477 16.79 24.35 21.70
C ALA A 477 16.05 23.05 21.29
N VAL A 478 14.79 23.15 20.86
CA VAL A 478 14.01 22.02 20.33
C VAL A 478 14.67 21.43 19.09
N VAL A 479 14.98 22.26 18.09
CA VAL A 479 15.58 21.80 16.82
C VAL A 479 16.92 21.13 17.07
N ARG A 480 17.75 21.68 17.95
CA ARG A 480 19.01 21.04 18.36
C ARG A 480 18.77 19.64 18.92
N ASP A 481 17.86 19.50 19.89
CA ASP A 481 17.60 18.23 20.57
C ASP A 481 16.98 17.18 19.63
N VAL A 482 16.08 17.61 18.74
CA VAL A 482 15.47 16.73 17.73
C VAL A 482 16.49 16.33 16.67
N CYS A 483 17.37 17.24 16.22
CA CYS A 483 18.45 16.89 15.30
C CYS A 483 19.41 15.87 15.91
N GLU A 484 19.79 16.02 17.19
CA GLU A 484 20.61 15.03 17.90
C GLU A 484 19.93 13.64 17.91
N ALA A 485 18.59 13.58 18.11
CA ALA A 485 17.83 12.34 18.04
C ALA A 485 17.80 11.73 16.63
N LEU A 486 17.54 12.56 15.61
CA LEU A 486 17.48 12.11 14.22
C LEU A 486 18.84 11.61 13.72
N THR A 487 19.94 12.30 14.06
CA THR A 487 21.30 11.82 13.80
C THR A 487 21.51 10.40 14.32
N ALA A 488 21.19 10.15 15.60
CA ALA A 488 21.37 8.84 16.23
C ALA A 488 20.52 7.75 15.56
N ALA A 489 19.28 8.07 15.18
CA ALA A 489 18.39 7.16 14.48
C ALA A 489 18.86 6.87 13.05
N HIS A 490 19.20 7.91 12.28
CA HIS A 490 19.63 7.81 10.88
C HIS A 490 20.96 7.06 10.74
N THR A 491 21.90 7.26 11.68
CA THR A 491 23.15 6.47 11.78
C THR A 491 22.86 4.98 11.95
N SER A 492 21.80 4.65 12.69
CA SER A 492 21.32 3.28 12.89
C SER A 492 20.38 2.80 11.76
N ARG A 493 20.25 3.57 10.66
CA ARG A 493 19.35 3.31 9.52
C ARG A 493 17.87 3.23 9.90
N VAL A 494 17.46 3.91 10.97
CA VAL A 494 16.06 4.05 11.38
C VAL A 494 15.56 5.44 10.97
N ILE A 495 14.47 5.49 10.21
CA ILE A 495 13.77 6.73 9.83
C ILE A 495 12.52 6.87 10.72
N HIS A 496 12.21 8.07 11.20
CA HIS A 496 11.12 8.32 12.13
C HIS A 496 9.73 8.20 11.46
N ARG A 497 9.54 8.82 10.29
CA ARG A 497 8.34 8.75 9.42
C ARG A 497 7.08 9.46 9.91
N ASP A 498 6.95 9.74 11.20
CA ASP A 498 5.78 10.46 11.75
C ASP A 498 6.18 11.61 12.68
N LEU A 499 7.21 12.37 12.31
CA LEU A 499 7.70 13.45 13.17
C LEU A 499 6.69 14.61 13.20
N LYS A 500 6.30 15.05 14.41
CA LYS A 500 5.33 16.12 14.66
C LYS A 500 5.43 16.59 16.12
N PRO A 501 4.88 17.77 16.49
CA PRO A 501 4.92 18.26 17.87
C PRO A 501 4.40 17.28 18.92
N GLY A 502 3.39 16.46 18.57
CA GLY A 502 2.83 15.45 19.47
C GLY A 502 3.76 14.26 19.75
N ASN A 503 4.80 14.06 18.95
CA ASN A 503 5.78 12.98 19.08
C ASN A 503 7.12 13.46 19.65
N VAL A 504 7.14 14.66 20.23
CA VAL A 504 8.31 15.23 20.92
C VAL A 504 7.87 15.67 22.32
N MET A 505 8.50 15.13 23.35
CA MET A 505 8.25 15.47 24.75
C MET A 505 9.35 16.36 25.29
N ARG A 506 8.99 17.47 25.94
CA ARG A 506 9.90 18.26 26.77
C ARG A 506 9.84 17.77 28.20
N GLY A 507 10.97 17.31 28.71
CA GLY A 507 11.13 16.90 30.10
C GLY A 507 11.14 18.08 31.07
N LEU A 508 11.00 17.80 32.37
CA LEU A 508 11.13 18.81 33.42
C LEU A 508 12.54 19.45 33.48
N ASP A 509 13.54 18.81 32.88
CA ASP A 509 14.90 19.33 32.70
C ASP A 509 15.00 20.35 31.53
N GLY A 510 13.89 20.62 30.85
CA GLY A 510 13.79 21.54 29.72
C GLY A 510 14.28 20.97 28.39
N ARG A 511 14.81 19.75 28.37
CA ARG A 511 15.31 19.10 27.14
C ARG A 511 14.23 18.27 26.47
N CYS A 512 14.38 18.05 25.16
CA CYS A 512 13.42 17.29 24.38
C CYS A 512 13.86 15.83 24.16
N LYS A 513 12.87 14.94 24.08
CA LYS A 513 13.00 13.55 23.65
C LYS A 513 11.98 13.24 22.56
N VAL A 514 12.44 12.58 21.49
CA VAL A 514 11.60 12.10 20.39
C VAL A 514 11.06 10.71 20.71
N MET A 515 9.78 10.47 20.42
CA MET A 515 9.09 9.21 20.65
C MET A 515 8.29 8.77 19.42
N ASP A 516 7.76 7.55 19.44
CA ASP A 516 6.83 7.05 18.40
C ASP A 516 7.42 7.02 16.98
N PHE A 517 8.65 6.52 16.85
CA PHE A 517 9.19 6.05 15.57
C PHE A 517 8.18 5.08 14.94
N GLY A 518 7.85 5.27 13.67
CA GLY A 518 6.63 4.78 12.99
C GLY A 518 6.45 3.26 12.81
N ILE A 519 6.64 2.47 13.86
CA ILE A 519 6.46 1.01 13.94
C ILE A 519 5.03 0.63 13.51
N ALA A 520 4.02 1.43 13.89
CA ALA A 520 2.61 1.13 13.63
C ALA A 520 2.18 1.22 12.15
N ARG A 521 2.91 1.95 11.31
CA ARG A 521 2.47 2.24 9.94
C ARG A 521 2.88 1.17 8.92
N GLN A 522 3.84 0.31 9.27
CA GLN A 522 4.12 -0.92 8.52
C GLN A 522 3.16 -2.05 8.88
N ALA A 523 2.54 -2.01 10.06
CA ALA A 523 1.52 -2.98 10.44
C ALA A 523 0.18 -2.78 9.72
N SER A 524 -0.09 -1.57 9.25
CA SER A 524 -1.25 -1.31 8.40
C SER A 524 -0.89 -1.68 6.95
N GLY A 525 -0.65 -2.98 6.69
CA GLY A 525 -0.54 -3.54 5.34
C GLY A 525 -1.86 -3.48 4.54
N GLY A 526 -2.73 -2.54 4.88
CA GLY A 526 -3.98 -2.26 4.20
C GLY A 526 -3.78 -1.12 3.21
N ASP A 527 -4.42 -1.28 2.06
CA ASP A 527 -4.75 -0.25 1.10
C ASP A 527 -5.38 0.98 1.74
N HIS A 528 -4.55 1.84 2.31
CA HIS A 528 -4.93 3.20 2.63
C HIS A 528 -4.20 4.10 1.65
N THR A 529 -4.80 4.27 0.46
CA THR A 529 -4.82 5.59 -0.15
C THR A 529 -5.32 6.55 0.92
N LEU A 530 -4.41 7.30 1.52
CA LEU A 530 -4.68 8.28 2.59
C LEU A 530 -5.56 9.45 2.14
N THR A 531 -6.17 9.38 0.96
CA THR A 531 -6.64 10.55 0.23
C THR A 531 -8.16 10.77 0.24
N GLU A 532 -9.00 9.84 0.69
CA GLU A 532 -10.46 10.08 0.60
C GLU A 532 -11.26 10.09 1.91
N ALA A 533 -10.71 9.60 3.03
CA ALA A 533 -11.44 9.66 4.32
C ALA A 533 -10.79 10.57 5.38
N TRP A 534 -9.46 10.78 5.35
CA TRP A 534 -8.71 11.34 6.50
C TRP A 534 -7.95 12.65 6.19
N GLY A 535 -8.03 13.15 4.95
CA GLY A 535 -7.28 14.33 4.50
C GLY A 535 -5.77 14.08 4.40
N THR A 536 -5.04 15.02 3.79
CA THR A 536 -3.57 14.96 3.72
C THR A 536 -2.96 15.21 5.10
N PRO A 537 -2.12 14.31 5.66
CA PRO A 537 -1.52 14.55 6.96
C PRO A 537 -0.56 15.77 6.92
N PRO A 538 -0.63 16.69 7.90
CA PRO A 538 -0.02 18.02 7.82
C PRO A 538 1.51 18.04 7.76
N TYR A 539 2.20 17.10 8.42
CA TYR A 539 3.67 17.04 8.47
C TYR A 539 4.28 16.03 7.48
N MET A 540 3.43 15.30 6.75
CA MET A 540 3.89 14.27 5.81
C MET A 540 4.62 14.91 4.63
N ALA A 541 5.81 14.41 4.32
CA ALA A 541 6.55 14.85 3.14
C ALA A 541 5.85 14.38 1.85
N PRO A 542 5.92 15.14 0.73
CA PRO A 542 5.25 14.77 -0.51
C PRO A 542 5.62 13.37 -1.04
N GLU A 543 6.89 12.99 -0.95
CA GLU A 543 7.36 11.66 -1.34
C GLU A 543 6.82 10.55 -0.43
N GLN A 544 6.55 10.86 0.83
CA GLN A 544 5.97 9.92 1.79
C GLN A 544 4.47 9.68 1.53
N GLU A 545 3.76 10.66 0.97
CA GLU A 545 2.41 10.47 0.44
C GLU A 545 2.39 9.50 -0.75
N GLN A 546 3.51 9.39 -1.46
CA GLN A 546 3.73 8.49 -2.60
C GLN A 546 4.38 7.15 -2.18
N GLY A 547 4.49 6.88 -0.88
CA GLY A 547 5.06 5.64 -0.34
C GLY A 547 6.59 5.57 -0.33
N ARG A 548 7.30 6.65 -0.70
CA ARG A 548 8.77 6.74 -0.60
C ARG A 548 9.16 7.42 0.70
N VAL A 549 10.14 6.87 1.41
CA VAL A 549 10.57 7.41 2.70
C VAL A 549 12.08 7.44 2.77
N GLY A 550 12.63 8.58 3.15
CA GLY A 550 14.06 8.82 3.31
C GLY A 550 14.38 9.66 4.55
N VAL A 551 15.66 9.89 4.81
CA VAL A 551 16.10 10.81 5.88
C VAL A 551 15.56 12.22 5.63
N GLU A 552 15.45 12.61 4.36
CA GLU A 552 14.92 13.88 3.90
C GLU A 552 13.44 14.06 4.26
N SER A 553 12.69 12.97 4.45
CA SER A 553 11.28 13.00 4.87
C SER A 553 11.14 13.44 6.33
N ASP A 554 12.03 12.97 7.22
CA ASP A 554 12.08 13.43 8.62
C ASP A 554 12.50 14.91 8.70
N LEU A 555 13.46 15.33 7.88
CA LEU A 555 13.93 16.71 7.83
C LEU A 555 12.87 17.68 7.30
N TYR A 556 12.05 17.25 6.33
CA TYR A 556 10.88 18.00 5.89
C TYR A 556 9.87 18.18 7.02
N ALA A 557 9.55 17.09 7.74
CA ALA A 557 8.64 17.14 8.87
C ALA A 557 9.16 18.03 10.01
N LEU A 558 10.48 18.01 10.25
CA LEU A 558 11.14 18.93 11.18
C LEU A 558 11.05 20.39 10.72
N GLY A 559 11.17 20.67 9.42
CA GLY A 559 10.92 21.99 8.84
C GLY A 559 9.49 22.48 9.11
N CYS A 560 8.49 21.63 8.83
CA CYS A 560 7.09 21.95 9.10
C CYS A 560 6.84 22.24 10.58
N MET A 561 7.37 21.38 11.46
CA MET A 561 7.28 21.55 12.90
C MET A 561 7.97 22.84 13.35
N SER A 562 9.17 23.13 12.87
CA SER A 562 9.92 24.33 13.25
C SER A 562 9.16 25.62 12.89
N LEU A 563 8.56 25.67 11.70
CA LEU A 563 7.75 26.81 11.28
C LEU A 563 6.50 26.97 12.15
N GLU A 564 5.79 25.86 12.43
CA GLU A 564 4.59 25.89 13.25
C GLU A 564 4.91 26.32 14.69
N LEU A 565 6.00 25.83 15.28
CA LEU A 565 6.42 26.25 16.61
C LEU A 565 6.76 27.76 16.66
N LEU A 566 7.41 28.29 15.62
CA LEU A 566 7.76 29.72 15.55
C LEU A 566 6.55 30.63 15.31
N THR A 567 5.59 30.19 14.49
CA THR A 567 4.53 31.07 13.97
C THR A 567 3.15 30.77 14.55
N GLY A 568 2.96 29.59 15.12
CA GLY A 568 1.66 29.04 15.54
C GLY A 568 0.81 28.50 14.39
N ALA A 569 1.30 28.55 13.16
CA ALA A 569 0.56 28.14 11.97
C ALA A 569 1.33 27.07 11.17
N ARG A 570 0.61 26.06 10.71
CA ARG A 570 1.17 25.02 9.83
C ARG A 570 1.50 25.61 8.47
N PRO A 571 2.59 25.17 7.81
CA PRO A 571 2.95 25.68 6.48
C PRO A 571 1.90 25.38 5.41
N PHE A 572 1.28 24.19 5.47
CA PHE A 572 0.46 23.66 4.38
C PHE A 572 -0.87 23.10 4.88
N SER A 573 -1.92 23.29 4.08
CA SER A 573 -3.25 22.74 4.35
C SER A 573 -3.56 21.45 3.58
N GLY A 574 -2.78 21.17 2.52
CA GLY A 574 -2.92 19.96 1.71
C GLY A 574 -1.77 19.80 0.70
N THR A 575 -1.80 18.70 -0.07
CA THR A 575 -0.73 18.31 -1.00
C THR A 575 -0.44 19.36 -2.06
N ALA A 576 -1.46 20.06 -2.57
CA ALA A 576 -1.29 21.11 -3.58
C ALA A 576 -0.41 22.27 -3.09
N ASP A 577 -0.59 22.72 -1.83
CA ASP A 577 0.24 23.78 -1.25
C ASP A 577 1.69 23.32 -1.07
N LYS A 578 1.89 22.06 -0.68
CA LYS A 578 3.22 21.45 -0.52
C LYS A 578 3.98 21.44 -1.85
N LEU A 579 3.34 20.95 -2.91
CA LEU A 579 3.95 20.84 -4.25
C LEU A 579 4.20 22.21 -4.88
N ALA A 580 3.35 23.19 -4.61
CA ALA A 580 3.53 24.56 -5.06
C ALA A 580 4.43 25.40 -4.14
N LEU A 581 4.93 24.83 -3.04
CA LEU A 581 5.72 25.49 -2.00
C LEU A 581 5.04 26.78 -1.49
N ARG A 582 3.72 26.74 -1.27
CA ARG A 582 2.90 27.88 -0.82
C ARG A 582 2.71 27.83 0.69
N PHE A 583 3.53 28.59 1.41
CA PHE A 583 3.39 28.79 2.86
C PHE A 583 3.66 30.26 3.21
N ARG A 584 3.13 30.71 4.36
CA ARG A 584 3.42 32.05 4.90
C ARG A 584 4.89 32.12 5.31
N ARG A 585 5.65 33.05 4.73
CA ARG A 585 7.08 33.17 5.04
C ARG A 585 7.32 33.62 6.49
N PRO A 586 8.35 33.09 7.18
CA PRO A 586 8.76 33.56 8.50
C PRO A 586 8.88 35.09 8.61
N SER A 587 9.46 35.76 7.61
CA SER A 587 9.61 37.22 7.60
C SER A 587 8.27 37.97 7.66
N GLU A 588 7.21 37.44 7.04
CA GLU A 588 5.85 37.98 7.10
C GLU A 588 5.20 37.82 8.49
N ALA A 589 5.79 37.00 9.36
CA ALA A 589 5.44 36.85 10.77
C ALA A 589 6.36 37.63 11.71
N GLY A 590 7.27 38.46 11.17
CA GLY A 590 8.20 39.28 11.95
C GLY A 590 9.45 38.54 12.42
N LEU A 591 9.77 37.38 11.82
CA LEU A 591 10.99 36.63 12.12
C LEU A 591 12.15 37.06 11.18
N PRO A 592 13.42 36.72 11.50
CA PRO A 592 14.56 37.09 10.65
C PRO A 592 14.41 36.63 9.19
N ALA A 593 14.68 37.53 8.24
CA ALA A 593 14.59 37.25 6.81
C ALA A 593 15.40 36.03 6.32
N PRO A 594 16.59 35.70 6.88
CA PRO A 594 17.32 34.49 6.51
C PRO A 594 16.53 33.18 6.72
N LEU A 595 15.52 33.16 7.61
CA LEU A 595 14.68 31.98 7.80
C LEU A 595 13.85 31.62 6.57
N ASP A 596 13.53 32.59 5.71
CA ASP A 596 12.72 32.33 4.53
C ASP A 596 13.46 31.38 3.58
N ALA A 597 14.73 31.68 3.29
CA ALA A 597 15.58 30.84 2.44
C ALA A 597 15.85 29.46 3.08
N PHE A 598 16.00 29.42 4.40
CA PHE A 598 16.10 28.16 5.14
C PHE A 598 14.82 27.31 4.96
N MET A 599 13.64 27.90 5.16
CA MET A 599 12.37 27.18 5.05
C MET A 599 12.07 26.77 3.62
N GLU A 600 12.39 27.59 2.61
CA GLU A 600 12.27 27.24 1.19
C GLU A 600 13.10 25.99 0.86
N LYS A 601 14.31 25.87 1.42
CA LYS A 601 15.15 24.67 1.25
C LYS A 601 14.65 23.48 2.06
N ALA A 602 14.27 23.67 3.33
CA ALA A 602 13.78 22.60 4.20
C ALA A 602 12.46 21.98 3.70
N LEU A 603 11.61 22.79 3.07
CA LEU A 603 10.28 22.41 2.62
C LEU A 603 10.18 22.17 1.11
N ASP A 604 11.28 22.18 0.34
CA ASP A 604 11.22 21.92 -1.11
C ASP A 604 10.55 20.56 -1.36
N PRO A 605 9.55 20.48 -2.25
CA PRO A 605 8.84 19.23 -2.51
C PRO A 605 9.76 18.11 -3.03
N ARG A 606 10.90 18.46 -3.63
CA ARG A 606 11.92 17.50 -4.10
C ARG A 606 12.89 17.15 -2.96
N PRO A 607 12.94 15.89 -2.49
CA PRO A 607 13.84 15.48 -1.41
C PRO A 607 15.30 15.83 -1.68
N GLU A 608 15.73 15.72 -2.94
CA GLU A 608 17.12 15.92 -3.33
C GLU A 608 17.62 17.37 -3.20
N ARG A 609 16.70 18.34 -3.08
CA ARG A 609 16.99 19.76 -2.88
C ARG A 609 17.04 20.17 -1.40
N ARG A 610 16.65 19.29 -0.49
CA ARG A 610 16.64 19.55 0.96
C ARG A 610 18.02 19.30 1.58
N TYR A 611 18.09 19.49 2.90
CA TYR A 611 19.21 19.08 3.73
C TYR A 611 19.36 17.54 3.70
N ARG A 612 20.60 17.07 3.74
CA ARG A 612 20.93 15.62 3.66
C ARG A 612 21.19 14.99 5.02
N SER A 613 21.39 15.81 6.04
CA SER A 613 21.67 15.38 7.41
C SER A 613 20.99 16.31 8.42
N ALA A 614 20.76 15.79 9.62
CA ALA A 614 20.20 16.57 10.72
C ALA A 614 21.19 17.63 11.22
N GLU A 615 22.49 17.39 11.08
CA GLU A 615 23.56 18.35 11.39
C GLU A 615 23.52 19.57 10.47
N ASP A 616 23.41 19.35 9.15
CA ASP A 616 23.34 20.43 8.16
C ASP A 616 22.07 21.25 8.35
N PHE A 617 20.95 20.57 8.66
CA PHE A 617 19.69 21.21 8.99
C PHE A 617 19.86 22.11 10.23
N ARG A 618 20.46 21.59 11.32
CA ARG A 618 20.67 22.35 12.55
C ARG A 618 21.52 23.58 12.33
N ALA A 619 22.68 23.42 11.69
CA ALA A 619 23.62 24.51 11.45
C ALA A 619 22.97 25.63 10.62
N ALA A 620 22.21 25.27 9.58
CA ALA A 620 21.50 26.24 8.77
C ALA A 620 20.35 26.92 9.53
N PHE A 621 19.61 26.18 10.36
CA PHE A 621 18.54 26.74 11.18
C PHE A 621 19.10 27.76 12.19
N GLU A 622 20.14 27.39 12.94
CA GLU A 622 20.79 28.27 13.93
C GLU A 622 21.38 29.53 13.28
N GLY A 623 22.02 29.37 12.11
CA GLY A 623 22.54 30.49 11.33
C GLY A 623 21.45 31.43 10.81
N SER A 624 20.25 30.92 10.52
CA SER A 624 19.12 31.75 10.06
C SER A 624 18.37 32.49 11.18
N LEU A 625 18.54 32.06 12.43
CA LEU A 625 17.97 32.70 13.63
C LEU A 625 18.91 33.72 14.30
N SER A 626 20.13 33.85 13.79
CA SER A 626 21.14 34.80 14.28
C SER A 626 21.01 36.12 13.54
#